data_AF-E9AR82-F1
#
_entry.id   AF-E9AR82-F1
#
_cell.length_a   1.000
_cell.length_b   1.000
_cell.length_c   1.000
_cell.angle_alpha   90.00
_cell.angle_beta   90.00
_cell.angle_gamma   90.00
#
_symmetry.space_group_name_H-M   'P 1'
#
loop_
_entity.id
_entity.type
_entity.pdbx_description
1 polymer ?
#
loop_
_entity_poly.entity_id
_entity_poly.type
_entity_poly.pdbx_seq_one_letter_code
_entity_poly.pdbx_strand_id
1 'polypeptide(L)'
;MLACARITIIAIVHLALTWVLLRYIADSAMPFYVYREGSSSAGAANGASVRTTATYERDQWSPFLVPSQEVYAAQFARQQRATSAAEAVALNSRVVWRSSVFHLILAIVTYALLRFGVTAPYGRHSWSLGFQLTLPSRVSWMLQESPTIFQVLYHVFLEYPRLMGHSPSRPSLWPSSFSASSPTAAGMSSSHSSADTCHSYWGCVRAACTQQQLGLLLFVIHYVHRSWLYPLSIPATAHDVPLVVTWTATLYCLFNGRLQVLASAGAAVTACATDTAAWSSACTPAYTASMSFVRCWRERHKLQSLSSSSAGAAAVHVGWPLLFCLYVVGVLGGSALFFVGQRMNMQADYYLVRLRRGDKGCIGHGGSKPGGRRVTNLHGDALGPSSSSSAASGATQHRSRVDGYRIPVGGWFDSVSCANFFGELVEWTGYVIIVVATSAASNGSCLSVATALDEELLRPLSSSSWWSLMNPMMWLRLVVRVFFSGSESRPAALAAFSFLVYVFSNLAPRAVSHHAWYAKTFGDPYTRLGRKALIPGVY
;
A
#
# COMPACT_ATOMS: atom_id res chain seq x y z
N MET A 1 -0.21 -25.79 29.49
CA MET A 1 1.11 -25.89 28.81
C MET A 1 1.00 -26.42 27.38
N LEU A 2 0.34 -27.57 27.10
CA LEU A 2 0.21 -28.10 25.73
C LEU A 2 -0.45 -27.15 24.71
N ALA A 3 -1.52 -26.44 25.08
CA ALA A 3 -2.20 -25.52 24.16
C ALA A 3 -1.33 -24.32 23.77
N CYS A 4 -0.59 -23.74 24.73
CA CYS A 4 0.36 -22.66 24.47
C CYS A 4 1.52 -23.14 23.60
N ALA A 5 2.04 -24.35 23.83
CA ALA A 5 3.07 -24.95 22.99
C ALA A 5 2.57 -25.15 21.54
N ARG A 6 1.36 -25.68 21.36
CA ARG A 6 0.73 -25.85 20.03
C ARG A 6 0.58 -24.53 19.28
N ILE A 7 0.08 -23.48 19.93
CA ILE A 7 -0.07 -22.15 19.31
C ILE A 7 1.30 -21.59 18.91
N THR A 8 2.29 -21.73 19.78
CA THR A 8 3.67 -21.28 19.53
C THR A 8 4.27 -22.00 18.33
N ILE A 9 4.11 -23.32 18.25
CA ILE A 9 4.57 -24.13 17.10
C ILE A 9 3.89 -23.68 15.81
N ILE A 10 2.56 -23.52 15.81
CA ILE A 10 1.82 -23.08 14.61
C ILE A 10 2.30 -21.70 14.17
N ALA A 11 2.50 -20.76 15.10
CA ALA A 11 2.99 -19.43 14.80
C ALA A 11 4.43 -19.45 14.22
N ILE A 12 5.33 -20.24 14.79
CA ILE A 12 6.70 -20.41 14.29
C ILE A 12 6.68 -20.99 12.86
N VAL A 13 5.94 -22.07 12.64
CA VAL A 13 5.80 -22.70 11.32
C VAL A 13 5.22 -21.71 10.31
N HIS A 14 4.19 -20.97 10.70
CA HIS A 14 3.59 -19.95 9.85
C HIS A 14 4.60 -18.85 9.48
N LEU A 15 5.34 -18.30 10.45
CA LEU A 15 6.37 -17.29 10.18
C LEU A 15 7.48 -17.82 9.25
N ALA A 16 7.92 -19.06 9.43
CA ALA A 16 8.93 -19.69 8.57
C ALA A 16 8.43 -19.85 7.13
N LEU A 17 7.20 -20.32 6.95
CA LEU A 17 6.57 -20.45 5.63
C LEU A 17 6.30 -19.07 4.98
N THR A 18 5.84 -18.09 5.75
CA THR A 18 5.67 -16.70 5.29
C THR A 18 6.99 -16.12 4.81
N TRP A 19 8.10 -16.41 5.49
CA TRP A 19 9.44 -16.00 5.03
C TRP A 19 9.83 -16.64 3.70
N VAL A 20 9.54 -17.92 3.50
CA VAL A 20 9.78 -18.62 2.22
C VAL A 20 8.92 -18.03 1.11
N LEU A 21 7.62 -17.83 1.36
CA LEU A 21 6.69 -17.24 0.39
C LEU A 21 7.05 -15.80 0.05
N LEU A 22 7.48 -15.02 1.03
CA LEU A 22 7.97 -13.65 0.85
C LEU A 22 9.12 -13.61 -0.15
N ARG A 23 10.12 -14.48 0.02
CA ARG A 23 11.24 -14.61 -0.92
C ARG A 23 10.75 -15.06 -2.31
N TYR A 24 9.92 -16.08 -2.40
CA TYR A 24 9.38 -16.53 -3.69
C TYR A 24 8.64 -15.41 -4.43
N ILE A 25 7.78 -14.67 -3.72
CA ILE A 25 7.03 -13.55 -4.31
C ILE A 25 7.97 -12.44 -4.74
N ALA A 26 8.96 -12.08 -3.92
CA ALA A 26 9.87 -10.99 -4.23
C ALA A 26 10.87 -11.33 -5.34
N ASP A 27 11.44 -12.52 -5.30
CA ASP A 27 12.56 -12.91 -6.14
C ASP A 27 12.10 -13.54 -7.46
N SER A 28 10.94 -14.20 -7.48
CA SER A 28 10.47 -15.00 -8.63
C SER A 28 9.11 -14.55 -9.19
N ALA A 29 8.08 -14.42 -8.36
CA ALA A 29 6.72 -14.15 -8.86
C ALA A 29 6.52 -12.68 -9.27
N MET A 30 7.13 -11.75 -8.53
CA MET A 30 7.08 -10.31 -8.75
C MET A 30 8.46 -9.67 -8.53
N PRO A 31 9.40 -9.89 -9.46
CA PRO A 31 10.77 -9.39 -9.36
C PRO A 31 10.84 -7.86 -9.44
N PHE A 32 11.85 -7.30 -8.79
CA PHE A 32 12.26 -5.90 -8.95
C PHE A 32 13.55 -5.82 -9.77
N TYR A 33 13.55 -4.99 -10.81
CA TYR A 33 14.64 -4.85 -11.76
C TYR A 33 15.42 -3.56 -11.49
N VAL A 34 16.75 -3.63 -11.52
CA VAL A 34 17.65 -2.49 -11.29
C VAL A 34 18.68 -2.37 -12.42
N TYR A 35 19.05 -1.13 -12.73
CA TYR A 35 20.16 -0.80 -13.63
C TYR A 35 21.35 -0.26 -12.84
N ARG A 36 22.57 -0.62 -13.26
CA ARG A 36 23.82 -0.10 -12.70
C ARG A 36 24.77 0.34 -13.82
N GLU A 37 25.22 1.59 -13.79
CA GLU A 37 26.14 2.10 -14.79
C GLU A 37 27.51 1.40 -14.67
N GLY A 38 28.12 1.03 -15.81
CA GLY A 38 29.34 0.22 -15.84
C GLY A 38 29.13 -1.30 -15.79
N SER A 39 27.88 -1.78 -15.72
CA SER A 39 27.56 -3.21 -15.88
C SER A 39 27.33 -3.60 -17.35
N SER A 40 28.06 -2.99 -18.29
CA SER A 40 28.09 -3.52 -19.65
C SER A 40 28.50 -4.99 -19.57
N SER A 41 27.75 -5.84 -20.25
CA SER A 41 28.10 -7.24 -20.41
C SER A 41 29.47 -7.33 -21.08
N ALA A 42 30.52 -7.42 -20.27
CA ALA A 42 31.80 -7.94 -20.73
C ALA A 42 31.56 -9.39 -21.17
N GLY A 43 31.14 -9.58 -22.42
CA GLY A 43 30.88 -10.92 -22.96
C GLY A 43 29.94 -11.04 -24.15
N ALA A 44 29.86 -10.05 -25.05
CA ALA A 44 29.24 -10.27 -26.37
C ALA A 44 30.19 -9.99 -27.57
N ALA A 45 31.43 -9.60 -27.32
CA ALA A 45 32.45 -9.48 -28.35
C ALA A 45 33.66 -10.34 -27.95
N ASN A 46 33.93 -11.36 -28.76
CA ASN A 46 35.02 -12.34 -28.70
C ASN A 46 34.86 -13.45 -27.64
N GLY A 47 34.88 -14.69 -28.14
CA GLY A 47 34.65 -15.94 -27.39
C GLY A 47 35.73 -16.29 -26.37
N ALA A 48 35.96 -15.43 -25.38
CA ALA A 48 36.68 -15.75 -24.16
C ALA A 48 35.72 -15.57 -22.98
N SER A 49 35.38 -16.68 -22.32
CA SER A 49 34.53 -16.67 -21.12
C SER A 49 35.24 -15.94 -19.98
N VAL A 50 34.94 -14.66 -19.77
CA VAL A 50 35.29 -13.98 -18.53
C VAL A 50 34.35 -14.51 -17.45
N ARG A 51 34.81 -15.52 -16.72
CA ARG A 51 34.23 -15.96 -15.45
C ARG A 51 34.40 -14.82 -14.45
N THR A 52 33.41 -13.93 -14.34
CA THR A 52 33.24 -13.14 -13.12
C THR A 52 32.77 -14.10 -12.02
N THR A 53 33.72 -14.74 -11.34
CA THR A 53 33.49 -15.45 -10.08
C THR A 53 33.15 -14.43 -8.99
N ALA A 54 31.90 -13.96 -8.98
CA ALA A 54 31.32 -13.48 -7.74
C ALA A 54 31.09 -14.71 -6.86
N THR A 55 32.02 -14.98 -5.95
CA THR A 55 31.86 -16.01 -4.92
C THR A 55 30.71 -15.59 -4.00
N TYR A 56 29.51 -16.06 -4.34
CA TYR A 56 28.38 -16.08 -3.42
C TYR A 56 28.74 -17.11 -2.33
N GLU A 57 28.82 -16.68 -1.08
CA GLU A 57 29.05 -17.57 0.08
C GLU A 57 27.72 -18.16 0.58
N ARG A 58 27.84 -19.30 1.26
CA ARG A 58 26.79 -20.28 1.64
C ARG A 58 25.57 -19.68 2.38
N ASP A 59 25.73 -18.48 2.91
CA ASP A 59 24.77 -17.75 3.76
C ASP A 59 23.60 -17.14 2.96
N GLN A 60 23.70 -17.16 1.62
CA GLN A 60 22.71 -16.62 0.68
C GLN A 60 21.79 -17.70 0.08
N TRP A 61 21.86 -18.93 0.58
CA TRP A 61 21.01 -20.03 0.11
C TRP A 61 19.52 -19.83 0.44
N SER A 62 18.65 -20.31 -0.45
CA SER A 62 17.27 -20.68 -0.14
C SER A 62 16.95 -22.07 -0.69
N PRO A 63 16.01 -22.82 -0.10
CA PRO A 63 16.04 -24.29 -0.08
C PRO A 63 15.27 -25.01 -1.19
N PHE A 64 15.05 -24.41 -2.37
CA PHE A 64 14.28 -25.10 -3.42
C PHE A 64 14.87 -24.98 -4.83
N LEU A 65 15.28 -26.16 -5.34
CA LEU A 65 15.38 -26.59 -6.75
C LEU A 65 16.25 -25.77 -7.72
N VAL A 66 17.49 -25.47 -7.33
CA VAL A 66 18.56 -25.21 -8.33
C VAL A 66 19.78 -26.07 -7.97
N PRO A 67 20.35 -26.83 -8.93
CA PRO A 67 21.38 -27.83 -8.63
C PRO A 67 22.72 -27.24 -8.15
N SER A 68 22.96 -25.93 -8.29
CA SER A 68 24.14 -25.28 -7.73
C SER A 68 23.95 -23.79 -7.42
N GLN A 69 24.75 -23.30 -6.48
CA GLN A 69 24.80 -21.92 -6.03
C GLN A 69 25.19 -20.94 -7.15
N GLU A 70 26.09 -21.35 -8.04
CA GLU A 70 26.49 -20.56 -9.19
C GLU A 70 25.36 -20.40 -10.21
N VAL A 71 24.53 -21.45 -10.39
CA VAL A 71 23.40 -21.41 -11.33
C VAL A 71 22.27 -20.54 -10.78
N TYR A 72 21.96 -20.61 -9.48
CA TYR A 72 20.95 -19.74 -8.87
C TYR A 72 21.41 -18.28 -8.85
N ALA A 73 22.66 -18.01 -8.44
CA ALA A 73 23.22 -16.67 -8.44
C ALA A 73 23.35 -16.10 -9.86
N ALA A 74 23.75 -16.91 -10.85
CA ALA A 74 23.80 -16.49 -12.24
C ALA A 74 22.40 -16.28 -12.84
N GLN A 75 21.40 -17.11 -12.51
CA GLN A 75 20.01 -16.92 -12.96
C GLN A 75 19.40 -15.66 -12.32
N PHE A 76 19.54 -15.48 -11.01
CA PHE A 76 19.02 -14.33 -10.29
C PHE A 76 19.72 -13.02 -10.73
N ALA A 77 21.05 -13.04 -10.85
CA ALA A 77 21.81 -11.88 -11.32
C ALA A 77 21.58 -11.55 -12.80
N ARG A 78 21.24 -12.55 -13.64
CA ARG A 78 20.83 -12.33 -15.04
C ARG A 78 19.37 -11.89 -15.16
N GLN A 79 18.49 -12.29 -14.25
CA GLN A 79 17.05 -12.02 -14.34
C GLN A 79 16.64 -10.67 -13.78
N GLN A 80 17.38 -10.05 -12.86
CA GLN A 80 16.95 -8.80 -12.20
C GLN A 80 17.82 -7.58 -12.52
N ARG A 81 18.79 -7.73 -13.43
CA ARG A 81 19.61 -6.63 -13.95
C ARG A 81 19.21 -6.28 -15.37
N ALA A 82 18.86 -5.01 -15.60
CA ALA A 82 18.57 -4.51 -16.93
C ALA A 82 19.82 -3.93 -17.59
N THR A 83 19.82 -3.86 -18.92
CA THR A 83 20.93 -3.28 -19.71
C THR A 83 20.90 -1.76 -19.73
N SER A 84 19.76 -1.15 -19.45
CA SER A 84 19.58 0.30 -19.31
C SER A 84 18.58 0.66 -18.21
N ALA A 85 18.65 1.90 -17.73
CA ALA A 85 17.68 2.44 -16.76
C ALA A 85 16.25 2.41 -17.34
N ALA A 86 16.08 2.76 -18.62
CA ALA A 86 14.80 2.72 -19.30
C ALA A 86 14.22 1.30 -19.38
N GLU A 87 15.06 0.29 -19.61
CA GLU A 87 14.62 -1.11 -19.64
C GLU A 87 14.18 -1.60 -18.24
N ALA A 88 14.94 -1.28 -17.19
CA ALA A 88 14.56 -1.62 -15.81
C ALA A 88 13.18 -1.06 -15.44
N VAL A 89 12.93 0.20 -15.81
CA VAL A 89 11.65 0.88 -15.61
C VAL A 89 10.52 0.19 -16.35
N ALA A 90 10.72 -0.15 -17.61
CA ALA A 90 9.71 -0.83 -18.43
C ALA A 90 9.37 -2.23 -17.88
N LEU A 91 10.37 -2.98 -17.42
CA LEU A 91 10.18 -4.28 -16.78
C LEU A 91 9.40 -4.15 -15.46
N ASN A 92 9.83 -3.26 -14.56
CA ASN A 92 9.14 -2.99 -13.30
C ASN A 92 7.68 -2.56 -13.53
N SER A 93 7.44 -1.69 -14.51
CA SER A 93 6.10 -1.20 -14.83
C SER A 93 5.19 -2.32 -15.32
N ARG A 94 5.71 -3.24 -16.14
CA ARG A 94 4.96 -4.43 -16.60
C ARG A 94 4.60 -5.37 -15.46
N VAL A 95 5.50 -5.59 -14.50
CA VAL A 95 5.21 -6.43 -13.30
C VAL A 95 4.06 -5.82 -12.49
N VAL A 96 4.14 -4.54 -12.16
CA VAL A 96 3.12 -3.85 -11.36
C VAL A 96 1.79 -3.78 -12.12
N TRP A 97 1.81 -3.52 -13.43
CA TRP A 97 0.59 -3.54 -14.26
C TRP A 97 -0.11 -4.90 -14.24
N ARG A 98 0.60 -5.98 -14.60
CA ARG A 98 0.03 -7.35 -14.65
C ARG A 98 -0.50 -7.78 -13.28
N SER A 99 0.23 -7.47 -12.23
CA SER A 99 -0.18 -7.76 -10.85
C SER A 99 -1.43 -6.97 -10.46
N SER A 100 -1.54 -5.71 -10.87
CA SER A 100 -2.74 -4.89 -10.60
C SER A 100 -3.97 -5.40 -11.35
N VAL A 101 -3.81 -5.84 -12.61
CA VAL A 101 -4.89 -6.49 -13.37
C VAL A 101 -5.33 -7.78 -12.69
N PHE A 102 -4.38 -8.63 -12.27
CA PHE A 102 -4.69 -9.82 -11.50
C PHE A 102 -5.43 -9.47 -10.19
N HIS A 103 -5.02 -8.41 -9.50
CA HIS A 103 -5.68 -7.95 -8.27
C HIS A 103 -7.14 -7.52 -8.50
N LEU A 104 -7.42 -6.84 -9.62
CA LEU A 104 -8.79 -6.48 -10.02
C LEU A 104 -9.63 -7.73 -10.33
N ILE A 105 -9.08 -8.71 -11.03
CA ILE A 105 -9.76 -10.00 -11.28
C ILE A 105 -10.06 -10.69 -9.94
N LEU A 106 -9.08 -10.73 -9.05
CA LEU A 106 -9.24 -11.30 -7.71
C LEU A 106 -10.32 -10.56 -6.92
N ALA A 107 -10.43 -9.23 -7.05
CA ALA A 107 -11.48 -8.44 -6.42
C ALA A 107 -12.88 -8.78 -6.96
N ILE A 108 -13.04 -8.97 -8.28
CA ILE A 108 -14.32 -9.37 -8.88
C ILE A 108 -14.74 -10.76 -8.37
N VAL A 109 -13.81 -11.73 -8.41
CA VAL A 109 -14.05 -13.09 -7.94
C VAL A 109 -14.40 -13.08 -6.44
N THR A 110 -13.65 -12.33 -5.63
CA THR A 110 -13.89 -12.21 -4.18
C THR A 110 -15.27 -11.62 -3.91
N TYR A 111 -15.67 -10.55 -4.60
CA TYR A 111 -17.00 -9.97 -4.43
C TYR A 111 -18.09 -10.97 -4.79
N ALA A 112 -17.99 -11.64 -5.93
CA ALA A 112 -18.98 -12.64 -6.35
C ALA A 112 -19.09 -13.80 -5.36
N LEU A 113 -17.96 -14.34 -4.91
CA LEU A 113 -17.91 -15.41 -3.93
C LEU A 113 -18.52 -14.98 -2.59
N LEU A 114 -18.16 -13.80 -2.08
CA LEU A 114 -18.66 -13.33 -0.77
C LEU A 114 -20.12 -12.85 -0.82
N ARG A 115 -20.57 -12.32 -1.97
CA ARG A 115 -21.93 -11.83 -2.12
C ARG A 115 -22.94 -12.95 -2.35
N PHE A 116 -22.56 -13.98 -3.11
CA PHE A 116 -23.48 -15.00 -3.61
C PHE A 116 -23.13 -16.44 -3.18
N GLY A 117 -21.86 -16.74 -2.91
CA GLY A 117 -21.41 -18.10 -2.62
C GLY A 117 -21.32 -18.42 -1.13
N VAL A 118 -20.50 -17.67 -0.39
CA VAL A 118 -20.15 -17.96 1.01
C VAL A 118 -20.14 -16.69 1.85
N THR A 119 -20.69 -16.75 3.05
CA THR A 119 -20.45 -15.69 4.04
C THR A 119 -19.06 -15.88 4.64
N ALA A 120 -18.26 -14.82 4.66
CA ALA A 120 -16.88 -14.88 5.12
C ALA A 120 -16.78 -15.52 6.52
N PRO A 121 -16.09 -16.67 6.67
CA PRO A 121 -16.27 -17.56 7.81
C PRO A 121 -15.38 -17.19 9.00
N TYR A 122 -15.56 -15.97 9.52
CA TYR A 122 -14.82 -15.48 10.68
C TYR A 122 -15.63 -14.49 11.51
N GLY A 123 -15.16 -14.23 12.74
CA GLY A 123 -15.87 -13.38 13.69
C GLY A 123 -17.24 -13.98 14.04
N ARG A 124 -18.33 -13.25 13.79
CA ARG A 124 -19.70 -13.72 14.07
C ARG A 124 -20.18 -14.86 13.16
N HIS A 125 -19.43 -15.16 12.10
CA HIS A 125 -19.69 -16.25 11.17
C HIS A 125 -18.62 -17.35 11.25
N SER A 126 -17.80 -17.39 12.30
CA SER A 126 -16.68 -18.34 12.43
C SER A 126 -17.10 -19.82 12.48
N TRP A 127 -18.36 -20.10 12.81
CA TRP A 127 -18.90 -21.45 12.95
C TRP A 127 -19.26 -22.11 11.61
N SER A 128 -19.24 -21.39 10.48
CA SER A 128 -19.72 -21.91 9.19
C SER A 128 -18.79 -22.90 8.49
N LEU A 129 -17.51 -23.01 8.91
CA LEU A 129 -16.50 -23.85 8.23
C LEU A 129 -16.34 -25.27 8.80
N GLY A 130 -16.87 -25.58 9.99
CA GLY A 130 -16.72 -26.91 10.62
C GLY A 130 -15.28 -27.39 10.89
N PHE A 131 -14.26 -26.57 10.60
CA PHE A 131 -12.84 -26.91 10.69
C PHE A 131 -12.29 -26.73 12.12
N GLN A 132 -11.50 -27.70 12.61
CA GLN A 132 -11.06 -27.76 14.01
C GLN A 132 -9.71 -27.07 14.29
N LEU A 133 -8.96 -26.64 13.27
CA LEU A 133 -7.67 -25.98 13.45
C LEU A 133 -7.85 -24.46 13.42
N THR A 134 -7.84 -23.84 14.59
CA THR A 134 -8.03 -22.41 14.78
C THR A 134 -6.83 -21.77 15.49
N LEU A 135 -6.74 -20.45 15.39
CA LEU A 135 -5.79 -19.62 16.14
C LEU A 135 -6.53 -18.60 17.00
N PRO A 136 -6.01 -18.25 18.18
CA PRO A 136 -6.52 -17.12 18.93
C PRO A 136 -6.55 -15.87 18.07
N SER A 137 -7.65 -15.12 18.12
CA SER A 137 -7.85 -13.93 17.28
C SER A 137 -6.63 -13.00 17.25
N ARG A 138 -6.02 -12.69 18.41
CA ARG A 138 -4.84 -11.81 18.49
C ARG A 138 -3.69 -12.28 17.60
N VAL A 139 -3.38 -13.57 17.70
CA VAL A 139 -2.28 -14.21 16.97
C VAL A 139 -2.60 -14.26 15.49
N SER A 140 -3.84 -14.63 15.12
CA SER A 140 -4.27 -14.63 13.71
C SER A 140 -4.13 -13.26 13.07
N TRP A 141 -4.63 -12.20 13.72
CA TRP A 141 -4.55 -10.84 13.17
C TRP A 141 -3.09 -10.35 13.04
N MET A 142 -2.23 -10.67 14.01
CA MET A 142 -0.81 -10.35 13.90
C MET A 142 -0.16 -11.07 12.71
N LEU A 143 -0.41 -12.37 12.56
CA LEU A 143 0.22 -13.19 11.51
C LEU A 143 -0.30 -12.84 10.10
N GLN A 144 -1.59 -12.55 9.95
CA GLN A 144 -2.18 -12.35 8.63
C GLN A 144 -1.88 -10.97 8.02
N GLU A 145 -1.66 -9.94 8.84
CA GLU A 145 -1.47 -8.55 8.38
C GLU A 145 0.02 -8.15 8.34
N SER A 146 0.87 -8.74 9.19
CA SER A 146 2.31 -8.45 9.24
C SER A 146 3.07 -8.63 7.91
N PRO A 147 2.70 -9.55 6.99
CA PRO A 147 3.44 -9.71 5.75
C PRO A 147 3.53 -8.43 4.93
N THR A 148 2.54 -7.55 5.04
CA THR A 148 2.55 -6.25 4.36
C THR A 148 3.70 -5.35 4.84
N ILE A 149 3.98 -5.31 6.15
CA ILE A 149 5.14 -4.58 6.70
C ILE A 149 6.43 -5.30 6.33
N PHE A 150 6.45 -6.64 6.41
CA PHE A 150 7.64 -7.43 6.08
C PHE A 150 8.09 -7.25 4.63
N GLN A 151 7.16 -7.02 3.69
CA GLN A 151 7.51 -6.67 2.30
C GLN A 151 8.29 -5.35 2.20
N VAL A 152 7.87 -4.33 2.94
CA VAL A 152 8.57 -3.03 2.98
C VAL A 152 9.96 -3.20 3.57
N LEU A 153 10.06 -3.91 4.70
CA LEU A 153 11.34 -4.17 5.35
C LEU A 153 12.27 -5.01 4.47
N TYR A 154 11.73 -6.04 3.81
CA TYR A 154 12.48 -6.87 2.86
C TYR A 154 13.07 -6.04 1.73
N HIS A 155 12.25 -5.17 1.13
CA HIS A 155 12.69 -4.32 0.04
C HIS A 155 13.82 -3.37 0.47
N VAL A 156 13.61 -2.63 1.57
CA VAL A 156 14.51 -1.59 2.05
C VAL A 156 15.83 -2.14 2.59
N PHE A 157 15.77 -3.20 3.41
CA PHE A 157 16.94 -3.70 4.13
C PHE A 157 17.67 -4.83 3.43
N LEU A 158 17.01 -5.55 2.52
CA LEU A 158 17.58 -6.76 1.91
C LEU A 158 17.62 -6.69 0.39
N GLU A 159 16.47 -6.58 -0.28
CA GLU A 159 16.38 -6.67 -1.74
C GLU A 159 17.15 -5.55 -2.44
N TYR A 160 16.82 -4.29 -2.14
CA TYR A 160 17.43 -3.15 -2.83
C TYR A 160 18.96 -3.08 -2.59
N PRO A 161 19.48 -3.18 -1.35
CA PRO A 161 20.92 -3.23 -1.13
C PRO A 161 21.60 -4.40 -1.84
N ARG A 162 21.00 -5.60 -1.85
CA ARG A 162 21.56 -6.78 -2.54
C ARG A 162 21.65 -6.58 -4.04
N LEU A 163 20.63 -6.00 -4.66
CA LEU A 163 20.62 -5.70 -6.10
C LEU A 163 21.70 -4.68 -6.47
N MET A 164 21.97 -3.72 -5.58
CA MET A 164 23.07 -2.77 -5.70
C MET A 164 24.45 -3.36 -5.35
N GLY A 165 24.53 -4.62 -4.91
CA GLY A 165 25.77 -5.32 -4.59
C GLY A 165 26.28 -5.14 -3.15
N HIS A 166 25.41 -4.73 -2.22
CA HIS A 166 25.74 -4.50 -0.80
C HIS A 166 25.07 -5.53 0.13
N SER A 167 25.66 -5.79 1.30
CA SER A 167 25.14 -6.74 2.31
C SER A 167 25.31 -6.19 3.73
N PRO A 168 24.40 -6.49 4.68
CA PRO A 168 24.52 -6.06 6.08
C PRO A 168 25.78 -6.60 6.78
N SER A 169 26.26 -7.76 6.35
CA SER A 169 27.38 -8.51 6.97
C SER A 169 28.75 -8.25 6.34
N ARG A 170 28.85 -7.37 5.32
CA ARG A 170 30.11 -7.07 4.63
C ARG A 170 30.30 -5.56 4.49
N PRO A 171 31.25 -4.93 5.19
CA PRO A 171 31.73 -3.61 4.79
C PRO A 171 32.45 -3.79 3.44
N SER A 172 31.86 -3.23 2.37
CA SER A 172 32.46 -3.04 1.03
C SER A 172 33.60 -4.00 0.64
N LEU A 173 33.26 -5.13 0.01
CA LEU A 173 34.26 -6.07 -0.54
C LEU A 173 34.80 -5.67 -1.93
N TRP A 174 34.91 -4.37 -2.21
CA TRP A 174 35.64 -3.93 -3.40
C TRP A 174 36.90 -3.19 -2.97
N PRO A 175 38.10 -3.65 -3.36
CA PRO A 175 39.28 -2.82 -3.25
C PRO A 175 39.04 -1.59 -4.11
N SER A 176 39.23 -0.41 -3.53
CA SER A 176 39.44 0.87 -4.21
C SER A 176 40.77 0.89 -4.99
N SER A 177 41.14 -0.23 -5.61
CA SER A 177 42.48 -0.50 -6.14
C SER A 177 42.40 -0.96 -7.59
N PHE A 178 42.09 -0.03 -8.50
CA PHE A 178 42.75 -0.10 -9.79
C PHE A 178 44.16 0.46 -9.59
N SER A 179 45.14 -0.43 -9.47
CA SER A 179 46.55 -0.10 -9.42
C SER A 179 46.93 0.67 -10.67
N ALA A 180 47.55 1.83 -10.46
CA ALA A 180 48.26 2.58 -11.46
C ALA A 180 49.33 1.74 -12.16
N SER A 181 49.44 1.93 -13.47
CA SER A 181 50.74 1.98 -14.16
C SER A 181 50.69 3.14 -15.15
N SER A 182 51.36 4.24 -14.76
CA SER A 182 51.61 5.48 -15.52
C SER A 182 52.72 5.25 -16.58
N PRO A 183 53.11 6.22 -17.45
CA PRO A 183 52.76 7.65 -17.47
C PRO A 183 52.39 8.23 -18.85
N THR A 184 51.66 9.36 -18.86
CA THR A 184 52.07 10.62 -19.54
C THR A 184 50.92 11.65 -19.55
N ALA A 185 51.33 12.92 -19.49
CA ALA A 185 50.61 14.15 -19.85
C ALA A 185 49.57 14.72 -18.87
N ALA A 186 50.07 15.71 -18.12
CA ALA A 186 49.41 16.83 -17.48
C ALA A 186 48.05 17.27 -18.09
N GLY A 187 47.05 17.42 -17.22
CA GLY A 187 45.81 18.11 -17.50
C GLY A 187 44.85 18.02 -16.32
N MET A 188 44.78 19.08 -15.52
CA MET A 188 43.78 19.25 -14.46
C MET A 188 42.36 19.07 -15.03
N SER A 189 41.61 18.09 -14.50
CA SER A 189 40.16 18.25 -14.34
C SER A 189 39.66 17.42 -13.15
N SER A 190 38.88 18.11 -12.34
CA SER A 190 38.24 17.71 -11.10
C SER A 190 37.23 16.58 -11.27
N SER A 191 37.32 15.58 -10.39
CA SER A 191 36.20 14.85 -9.79
C SER A 191 34.92 14.68 -10.63
N HIS A 192 34.86 13.62 -11.44
CA HIS A 192 33.59 13.07 -11.93
C HIS A 192 33.35 11.71 -11.28
N SER A 193 32.82 11.74 -10.04
CA SER A 193 32.30 10.55 -9.36
C SER A 193 30.96 10.16 -10.00
N SER A 194 31.05 9.24 -10.94
CA SER A 194 29.99 8.65 -11.75
C SER A 194 29.06 7.73 -10.94
N ALA A 195 27.78 8.08 -10.92
CA ALA A 195 26.56 7.25 -10.99
C ALA A 195 26.38 5.92 -10.21
N ASP A 196 27.17 5.60 -9.18
CA ASP A 196 26.80 4.59 -8.19
C ASP A 196 26.02 5.29 -7.03
N THR A 197 24.69 5.25 -7.05
CA THR A 197 23.83 6.04 -6.12
C THR A 197 23.90 5.60 -4.65
N CYS A 198 24.57 4.50 -4.31
CA CYS A 198 24.93 4.17 -2.94
C CYS A 198 26.28 3.44 -2.82
N HIS A 199 27.22 4.04 -2.07
CA HIS A 199 28.56 3.48 -1.84
C HIS A 199 28.68 2.56 -0.61
N SER A 200 27.61 2.45 0.20
CA SER A 200 27.58 1.58 1.38
C SER A 200 26.20 0.98 1.57
N TYR A 201 26.11 -0.12 2.34
CA TYR A 201 24.85 -0.73 2.73
C TYR A 201 23.83 0.29 3.28
N TRP A 202 24.25 1.12 4.25
CA TRP A 202 23.40 2.15 4.84
C TRP A 202 23.07 3.29 3.86
N GLY A 203 23.96 3.56 2.90
CA GLY A 203 23.65 4.42 1.76
C GLY A 203 22.51 3.87 0.92
N CYS A 204 22.52 2.57 0.63
CA CYS A 204 21.45 1.93 -0.15
C CYS A 204 20.15 1.82 0.62
N VAL A 205 20.19 1.56 1.93
CA VAL A 205 19.01 1.60 2.81
C VAL A 205 18.39 3.01 2.78
N ARG A 206 19.21 4.05 2.96
CA ARG A 206 18.74 5.45 2.88
C ARG A 206 18.13 5.75 1.52
N ALA A 207 18.81 5.36 0.43
CA ALA A 207 18.31 5.54 -0.93
C ALA A 207 16.95 4.86 -1.12
N ALA A 208 16.84 3.58 -0.74
CA ALA A 208 15.59 2.81 -0.81
C ALA A 208 14.46 3.48 -0.03
N CYS A 209 14.72 4.02 1.17
CA CYS A 209 13.74 4.77 1.96
C CYS A 209 13.29 6.06 1.24
N THR A 210 14.23 6.86 0.74
CA THR A 210 13.94 8.15 0.08
C THR A 210 13.26 7.99 -1.27
N GLN A 211 13.45 6.85 -1.93
CA GLN A 211 12.82 6.55 -3.21
C GLN A 211 11.31 6.28 -3.09
N GLN A 212 10.81 5.90 -1.91
CA GLN A 212 9.41 5.54 -1.74
C GLN A 212 8.46 6.74 -1.86
N GLN A 213 7.26 6.50 -2.39
CA GLN A 213 6.17 7.48 -2.41
C GLN A 213 5.61 7.70 -1.00
N LEU A 214 5.12 8.92 -0.74
CA LEU A 214 4.38 9.29 0.46
C LEU A 214 3.22 8.32 0.76
N GLY A 215 2.56 7.81 -0.28
CA GLY A 215 1.52 6.79 -0.12
C GLY A 215 2.00 5.58 0.66
N LEU A 216 3.21 5.07 0.40
CA LEU A 216 3.74 3.90 1.09
C LEU A 216 3.99 4.17 2.58
N LEU A 217 4.36 5.39 2.96
CA LEU A 217 4.48 5.77 4.36
C LEU A 217 3.12 5.67 5.08
N LEU A 218 2.05 6.21 4.47
CA LEU A 218 0.71 6.13 5.03
C LEU A 218 0.21 4.68 5.11
N PHE A 219 0.51 3.89 4.08
CA PHE A 219 0.25 2.46 4.04
C PHE A 219 0.95 1.73 5.21
N VAL A 220 2.23 2.02 5.49
CA VAL A 220 2.95 1.47 6.65
C VAL A 220 2.31 1.90 7.97
N ILE A 221 1.92 3.17 8.12
CA ILE A 221 1.27 3.67 9.34
C ILE A 221 -0.02 2.87 9.62
N HIS A 222 -0.86 2.65 8.60
CA HIS A 222 -2.05 1.80 8.72
C HIS A 222 -1.67 0.39 9.19
N TYR A 223 -0.74 -0.27 8.49
CA TYR A 223 -0.44 -1.66 8.77
C TYR A 223 0.30 -1.88 10.09
N VAL A 224 1.08 -0.92 10.59
CA VAL A 224 1.63 -0.96 11.96
C VAL A 224 0.49 -0.99 12.98
N HIS A 225 -0.51 -0.12 12.81
CA HIS A 225 -1.69 -0.15 13.66
C HIS A 225 -2.45 -1.46 13.53
N ARG A 226 -2.79 -1.87 12.31
CA ARG A 226 -3.64 -3.04 12.03
C ARG A 226 -2.98 -4.36 12.44
N SER A 227 -1.67 -4.51 12.23
CA SER A 227 -0.93 -5.74 12.49
C SER A 227 -0.52 -5.88 13.95
N TRP A 228 -0.14 -4.79 14.62
CA TRP A 228 0.48 -4.88 15.95
C TRP A 228 -0.30 -4.15 17.04
N LEU A 229 -0.84 -2.95 16.80
CA LEU A 229 -1.52 -2.19 17.86
C LEU A 229 -2.97 -2.63 18.09
N TYR A 230 -3.75 -2.81 17.02
CA TYR A 230 -5.13 -3.26 17.10
C TYR A 230 -5.25 -4.67 17.71
N PRO A 231 -4.42 -5.66 17.32
CA PRO A 231 -4.57 -7.02 17.85
C PRO A 231 -4.30 -7.12 19.36
N LEU A 232 -3.43 -6.27 19.92
CA LEU A 232 -3.24 -6.16 21.37
C LEU A 232 -4.51 -5.73 22.12
N SER A 233 -5.42 -5.06 21.41
CA SER A 233 -6.66 -4.54 21.96
C SER A 233 -7.80 -5.56 21.93
N ILE A 234 -7.73 -6.56 21.05
CA ILE A 234 -8.72 -7.63 20.95
C ILE A 234 -8.79 -8.38 22.30
N PRO A 235 -9.98 -8.65 22.88
CA PRO A 235 -10.07 -9.38 24.15
C PRO A 235 -9.76 -10.87 23.95
N ALA A 236 -9.24 -11.54 24.99
CA ALA A 236 -8.97 -12.99 24.96
C ALA A 236 -10.25 -13.83 24.76
N THR A 237 -11.43 -13.25 25.04
CA THR A 237 -12.74 -13.87 24.81
C THR A 237 -13.24 -13.76 23.37
N ALA A 238 -12.48 -13.13 22.47
CA ALA A 238 -12.83 -13.09 21.06
C ALA A 238 -12.78 -14.50 20.45
N HIS A 239 -13.74 -14.82 19.58
CA HIS A 239 -13.76 -16.10 18.88
C HIS A 239 -12.44 -16.37 18.16
N ASP A 240 -12.01 -17.62 18.16
CA ASP A 240 -10.85 -18.05 17.39
C ASP A 240 -11.10 -17.92 15.88
N VAL A 241 -10.02 -17.76 15.13
CA VAL A 241 -10.04 -17.62 13.67
C VAL A 241 -9.60 -18.94 13.05
N PRO A 242 -10.34 -19.50 12.06
CA PRO A 242 -9.92 -20.68 11.34
C PRO A 242 -8.57 -20.45 10.64
N LEU A 243 -7.64 -21.40 10.75
CA LEU A 243 -6.28 -21.25 10.22
C LEU A 243 -6.26 -21.00 8.70
N VAL A 244 -7.23 -21.55 7.96
CA VAL A 244 -7.39 -21.30 6.53
C VAL A 244 -7.64 -19.82 6.22
N VAL A 245 -8.41 -19.12 7.07
CA VAL A 245 -8.67 -17.67 6.92
C VAL A 245 -7.41 -16.88 7.21
N THR A 246 -6.66 -17.24 8.25
CA THR A 246 -5.36 -16.64 8.54
C THR A 246 -4.42 -16.79 7.34
N TRP A 247 -4.33 -17.99 6.76
CA TRP A 247 -3.47 -18.27 5.61
C TRP A 247 -3.86 -17.51 4.36
N THR A 248 -5.13 -17.49 3.99
CA THR A 248 -5.58 -16.77 2.79
C THR A 248 -5.36 -15.27 2.94
N ALA A 249 -5.61 -14.70 4.12
CA ALA A 249 -5.30 -13.31 4.42
C ALA A 249 -3.78 -13.03 4.42
N THR A 250 -2.96 -13.95 4.92
CA THR A 250 -1.49 -13.85 4.86
C THR A 250 -0.99 -13.79 3.41
N LEU A 251 -1.48 -14.70 2.56
CA LEU A 251 -1.13 -14.74 1.14
C LEU A 251 -1.57 -13.46 0.43
N TYR A 252 -2.76 -12.96 0.74
CA TYR A 252 -3.24 -11.70 0.22
C TYR A 252 -2.36 -10.52 0.66
N CYS A 253 -2.00 -10.42 1.95
CA CYS A 253 -1.15 -9.35 2.47
C CYS A 253 0.28 -9.42 1.95
N LEU A 254 0.81 -10.62 1.68
CA LEU A 254 2.07 -10.83 0.97
C LEU A 254 2.01 -10.28 -0.46
N PHE A 255 0.96 -10.63 -1.20
CA PHE A 255 0.73 -10.19 -2.57
C PHE A 255 0.52 -8.68 -2.65
N ASN A 256 -0.45 -8.14 -1.91
CA ASN A 256 -0.81 -6.72 -1.96
C ASN A 256 0.33 -5.86 -1.41
N GLY A 257 0.96 -6.29 -0.30
CA GLY A 257 2.14 -5.61 0.23
C GLY A 257 3.27 -5.51 -0.80
N ARG A 258 3.54 -6.60 -1.54
CA ARG A 258 4.53 -6.56 -2.64
C ARG A 258 4.12 -5.59 -3.73
N LEU A 259 2.86 -5.68 -4.17
CA LEU A 259 2.33 -4.83 -5.23
C LEU A 259 2.48 -3.34 -4.90
N GLN A 260 2.10 -2.92 -3.68
CA GLN A 260 2.21 -1.52 -3.26
C GLN A 260 3.68 -1.07 -3.11
N VAL A 261 4.57 -1.94 -2.62
CA VAL A 261 6.01 -1.65 -2.54
C VAL A 261 6.61 -1.47 -3.94
N LEU A 262 6.33 -2.38 -4.88
CA LEU A 262 6.84 -2.28 -6.25
C LEU A 262 6.27 -1.08 -7.01
N ALA A 263 4.98 -0.77 -6.81
CA ALA A 263 4.35 0.43 -7.34
C ALA A 263 5.06 1.71 -6.86
N SER A 264 5.41 1.75 -5.58
CA SER A 264 6.14 2.87 -4.97
C SER A 264 7.59 2.94 -5.43
N ALA A 265 8.31 1.82 -5.46
CA ALA A 265 9.72 1.75 -5.85
C ALA A 265 9.93 1.97 -7.36
N GLY A 266 9.08 1.41 -8.21
CA GLY A 266 9.14 1.57 -9.67
C GLY A 266 8.99 3.02 -10.13
N ALA A 267 8.15 3.79 -9.44
CA ALA A 267 8.00 5.23 -9.68
C ALA A 267 9.31 6.03 -9.44
N ALA A 268 10.18 5.54 -8.56
CA ALA A 268 11.45 6.20 -8.25
C ALA A 268 12.54 5.93 -9.29
N VAL A 269 12.56 4.71 -9.84
CA VAL A 269 13.50 4.34 -10.92
C VAL A 269 13.15 5.08 -12.21
N THR A 270 11.86 5.30 -12.52
CA THR A 270 11.44 6.06 -13.71
C THR A 270 11.87 7.52 -13.67
N ALA A 271 11.90 8.13 -12.49
CA ALA A 271 12.35 9.51 -12.32
C ALA A 271 13.83 9.71 -12.72
N CYS A 272 14.60 8.61 -12.80
CA CYS A 272 16.03 8.57 -13.14
C CYS A 272 16.31 8.20 -14.62
N ALA A 273 15.33 7.66 -15.37
CA ALA A 273 15.57 7.04 -16.68
C ALA A 273 15.39 7.98 -17.90
N THR A 274 15.22 9.28 -17.70
CA THR A 274 14.99 10.22 -18.81
C THR A 274 16.31 10.62 -19.47
N ASP A 275 16.67 9.87 -20.52
CA ASP A 275 17.75 10.13 -21.48
C ASP A 275 17.57 11.47 -22.21
N THR A 276 18.03 12.57 -21.61
CA THR A 276 18.43 13.73 -22.41
C THR A 276 19.95 13.88 -22.28
N ALA A 277 20.63 13.62 -23.39
CA ALA A 277 22.08 13.66 -23.57
C ALA A 277 22.72 15.06 -23.35
N ALA A 278 22.07 15.95 -22.60
CA ALA A 278 22.60 17.26 -22.23
C ALA A 278 22.83 17.42 -20.72
N TRP A 279 22.33 16.54 -19.84
CA TRP A 279 22.46 16.70 -18.39
C TRP A 279 22.91 15.38 -17.72
N SER A 280 24.12 14.92 -18.07
CA SER A 280 24.78 13.70 -17.57
C SER A 280 25.27 13.78 -16.10
N SER A 281 24.64 14.59 -15.25
CA SER A 281 24.93 14.69 -13.81
C SER A 281 23.69 14.50 -12.90
N ALA A 282 22.55 14.08 -13.46
CA ALA A 282 21.25 14.19 -12.79
C ALA A 282 20.58 12.87 -12.38
N CYS A 283 21.34 11.80 -12.12
CA CYS A 283 20.91 10.77 -11.16
C CYS A 283 21.28 11.22 -9.73
N THR A 284 20.93 12.46 -9.36
CA THR A 284 21.07 12.89 -7.97
C THR A 284 19.89 12.33 -7.16
N PRO A 285 20.11 11.70 -5.99
CA PRO A 285 19.08 11.11 -5.14
C PRO A 285 18.19 12.17 -4.44
N ALA A 286 18.02 13.35 -5.03
CA ALA A 286 17.55 14.54 -4.33
C ALA A 286 16.02 14.74 -4.35
N TYR A 287 15.25 13.97 -5.14
CA TYR A 287 13.79 14.15 -5.14
C TYR A 287 13.07 12.81 -5.04
N THR A 288 12.36 12.64 -3.94
CA THR A 288 11.44 11.52 -3.69
C THR A 288 10.43 11.42 -4.85
N ALA A 289 9.94 10.23 -5.19
CA ALA A 289 8.95 10.06 -6.25
C ALA A 289 7.73 11.00 -6.08
N SER A 290 7.41 11.36 -4.83
CA SER A 290 6.35 12.31 -4.48
C SER A 290 6.63 13.77 -4.84
N MET A 291 7.88 14.18 -5.00
CA MET A 291 8.28 15.55 -5.37
C MET A 291 8.47 15.75 -6.88
N SER A 292 8.23 14.71 -7.69
CA SER A 292 8.46 14.76 -9.14
C SER A 292 7.67 15.88 -9.83
N PHE A 293 6.45 16.18 -9.38
CA PHE A 293 5.66 17.28 -9.94
C PHE A 293 6.26 18.64 -9.60
N VAL A 294 6.72 18.82 -8.36
CA VAL A 294 7.37 20.06 -7.90
C VAL A 294 8.65 20.34 -8.69
N ARG A 295 9.40 19.28 -9.06
CA ARG A 295 10.53 19.39 -9.99
C ARG A 295 10.08 19.97 -11.34
N CYS A 296 9.08 19.36 -11.98
CA CYS A 296 8.60 19.82 -13.27
C CYS A 296 8.00 21.23 -13.23
N TRP A 297 7.32 21.56 -12.14
CA TRP A 297 6.88 22.93 -11.86
C TRP A 297 8.06 23.90 -11.82
N ARG A 298 9.13 23.59 -11.07
CA ARG A 298 10.30 24.47 -10.96
C ARG A 298 11.00 24.68 -12.30
N GLU A 299 11.07 23.64 -13.13
CA GLU A 299 11.75 23.67 -14.43
C GLU A 299 10.88 24.17 -15.60
N ARG A 300 9.60 24.49 -15.36
CA ARG A 300 8.63 24.88 -16.39
C ARG A 300 9.11 25.98 -17.34
N HIS A 301 9.91 26.93 -16.85
CA HIS A 301 10.43 28.03 -17.66
C HIS A 301 11.34 27.56 -18.81
N LYS A 302 12.07 26.45 -18.62
CA LYS A 302 12.90 25.84 -19.67
C LYS A 302 12.05 25.18 -20.76
N LEU A 303 10.80 24.81 -20.45
CA LEU A 303 9.86 24.21 -21.39
C LEU A 303 9.06 25.28 -22.15
N GLN A 304 8.89 26.46 -21.55
CA GLN A 304 8.21 27.61 -22.16
C GLN A 304 8.97 28.17 -23.37
N SER A 305 10.30 28.08 -23.40
CA SER A 305 11.12 28.53 -24.53
C SER A 305 10.93 27.71 -25.82
N LEU A 306 10.18 26.60 -25.77
CA LEU A 306 9.84 25.77 -26.93
C LEU A 306 8.49 26.15 -27.58
N SER A 307 7.70 27.05 -26.97
CA SER A 307 6.39 27.49 -27.47
C SER A 307 6.49 28.92 -28.00
N SER A 308 6.50 29.09 -29.33
CA SER A 308 6.76 30.37 -30.00
C SER A 308 5.50 31.16 -30.40
N SER A 309 4.31 30.88 -29.83
CA SER A 309 3.05 31.57 -30.18
C SER A 309 2.44 32.38 -29.03
N SER A 310 1.89 33.56 -29.35
CA SER A 310 1.28 34.50 -28.38
C SER A 310 0.01 33.94 -27.71
N ALA A 311 -0.75 33.08 -28.39
CA ALA A 311 -1.88 32.35 -27.82
C ALA A 311 -1.44 31.25 -26.83
N GLY A 312 -0.26 30.64 -27.06
CA GLY A 312 0.34 29.66 -26.16
C GLY A 312 0.72 30.24 -24.80
N ALA A 313 1.14 31.51 -24.76
CA ALA A 313 1.56 32.17 -23.52
C ALA A 313 0.42 32.27 -22.49
N ALA A 314 -0.77 32.74 -22.87
CA ALA A 314 -1.91 32.90 -21.95
C ALA A 314 -2.41 31.55 -21.40
N ALA A 315 -2.45 30.52 -22.25
CA ALA A 315 -2.89 29.19 -21.90
C ALA A 315 -1.88 28.49 -20.95
N VAL A 316 -0.58 28.73 -21.12
CA VAL A 316 0.49 28.28 -20.22
C VAL A 316 0.40 28.98 -18.86
N HIS A 317 0.04 30.27 -18.83
CA HIS A 317 -0.14 31.04 -17.59
C HIS A 317 -1.27 30.50 -16.71
N VAL A 318 -2.30 29.88 -17.28
CA VAL A 318 -3.42 29.27 -16.53
C VAL A 318 -3.15 27.80 -16.21
N GLY A 319 -2.61 27.06 -17.17
CA GLY A 319 -2.49 25.62 -17.14
C GLY A 319 -1.57 25.07 -16.05
N TRP A 320 -0.36 25.62 -15.94
CA TRP A 320 0.56 25.20 -14.90
C TRP A 320 -0.03 25.47 -13.52
N PRO A 321 -0.39 26.71 -13.12
CA PRO A 321 -0.88 26.98 -11.77
C PRO A 321 -2.04 26.08 -11.34
N LEU A 322 -2.96 25.78 -12.27
CA LEU A 322 -4.04 24.85 -11.99
C LEU A 322 -3.54 23.43 -11.71
N LEU A 323 -2.59 22.90 -12.48
CA LEU A 323 -2.00 21.58 -12.21
C LEU A 323 -1.29 21.54 -10.85
N PHE A 324 -0.63 22.63 -10.46
CA PHE A 324 -0.04 22.76 -9.12
C PHE A 324 -1.11 22.78 -8.04
N CYS A 325 -2.21 23.52 -8.22
CA CYS A 325 -3.35 23.48 -7.33
C CYS A 325 -3.94 22.07 -7.21
N LEU A 326 -4.14 21.36 -8.32
CA LEU A 326 -4.64 19.98 -8.32
C LEU A 326 -3.70 19.01 -7.61
N TYR A 327 -2.38 19.15 -7.80
CA TYR A 327 -1.38 18.38 -7.06
C TYR A 327 -1.45 18.66 -5.56
N VAL A 328 -1.48 19.94 -5.14
CA VAL A 328 -1.55 20.33 -3.73
C VAL A 328 -2.85 19.86 -3.09
N VAL A 329 -3.99 20.04 -3.76
CA VAL A 329 -5.30 19.56 -3.31
C VAL A 329 -5.32 18.04 -3.23
N GLY A 330 -4.72 17.34 -4.20
CA GLY A 330 -4.60 15.88 -4.18
C GLY A 330 -3.75 15.37 -3.01
N VAL A 331 -2.57 15.95 -2.78
CA VAL A 331 -1.67 15.54 -1.69
C VAL A 331 -2.28 15.89 -0.33
N LEU A 332 -2.70 17.14 -0.11
CA LEU A 332 -3.23 17.58 1.18
C LEU A 332 -4.64 17.03 1.43
N GLY A 333 -5.53 17.12 0.45
CA GLY A 333 -6.90 16.62 0.54
C GLY A 333 -6.95 15.09 0.63
N GLY A 334 -6.12 14.38 -0.15
CA GLY A 334 -5.97 12.94 -0.04
C GLY A 334 -5.44 12.52 1.33
N SER A 335 -4.43 13.23 1.87
CA SER A 335 -3.90 12.96 3.22
C SER A 335 -4.93 13.22 4.31
N ALA A 336 -5.69 14.31 4.21
CA ALA A 336 -6.78 14.61 5.13
C ALA A 336 -7.84 13.50 5.10
N LEU A 337 -8.25 13.07 3.90
CA LEU A 337 -9.22 11.99 3.73
C LEU A 337 -8.71 10.66 4.31
N PHE A 338 -7.43 10.34 4.09
CA PHE A 338 -6.77 9.17 4.66
C PHE A 338 -6.88 9.15 6.19
N PHE A 339 -6.42 10.22 6.86
CA PHE A 339 -6.44 10.27 8.33
C PHE A 339 -7.84 10.37 8.92
N VAL A 340 -8.78 11.03 8.24
CA VAL A 340 -10.20 11.05 8.66
C VAL A 340 -10.76 9.62 8.61
N GLY A 341 -10.55 8.91 7.50
CA GLY A 341 -10.98 7.52 7.35
C GLY A 341 -10.35 6.60 8.38
N GLN A 342 -9.03 6.71 8.58
CA GLN A 342 -8.29 5.93 9.57
C GLN A 342 -8.82 6.17 10.98
N ARG A 343 -9.05 7.44 11.36
CA ARG A 343 -9.65 7.80 12.65
C ARG A 343 -11.03 7.17 12.81
N MET A 344 -11.89 7.25 11.80
CA MET A 344 -13.23 6.66 11.81
C MET A 344 -13.17 5.15 12.00
N ASN A 345 -12.30 4.48 11.25
CA ASN A 345 -12.07 3.05 11.35
C ASN A 345 -11.63 2.63 12.76
N MET A 346 -10.58 3.27 13.28
CA MET A 346 -10.03 3.00 14.61
C MET A 346 -11.07 3.24 15.71
N GLN A 347 -11.74 4.39 15.71
CA GLN A 347 -12.74 4.74 16.72
C GLN A 347 -13.86 3.69 16.77
N ALA A 348 -14.35 3.27 15.60
CA ALA A 348 -15.36 2.23 15.49
C ALA A 348 -14.86 0.87 16.00
N ASP A 349 -13.66 0.45 15.61
CA ASP A 349 -13.06 -0.82 16.06
C ASP A 349 -12.84 -0.87 17.58
N TYR A 350 -12.25 0.18 18.17
CA TYR A 350 -12.05 0.26 19.62
C TYR A 350 -13.37 0.30 20.39
N TYR A 351 -14.40 0.93 19.83
CA TYR A 351 -15.74 0.91 20.41
C TYR A 351 -16.35 -0.50 20.38
N LEU A 352 -16.25 -1.22 19.27
CA LEU A 352 -16.72 -2.61 19.17
C LEU A 352 -15.97 -3.54 20.15
N VAL A 353 -14.66 -3.33 20.34
CA VAL A 353 -13.87 -4.04 21.36
C VAL A 353 -14.40 -3.77 22.77
N ARG A 354 -14.68 -2.49 23.12
CA ARG A 354 -15.27 -2.12 24.41
C ARG A 354 -16.66 -2.75 24.60
N LEU A 355 -17.47 -2.78 23.54
CA LEU A 355 -18.77 -3.46 23.55
C LEU A 355 -18.65 -4.97 23.78
N ARG A 356 -17.58 -5.63 23.35
CA ARG A 356 -17.37 -7.06 23.62
C ARG A 356 -16.81 -7.34 25.02
N ARG A 357 -15.94 -6.48 25.56
CA ARG A 357 -15.36 -6.65 26.92
C ARG A 357 -16.39 -6.58 28.04
N GLY A 358 -17.55 -5.99 27.79
CA GLY A 358 -18.64 -5.98 28.76
C GLY A 358 -18.25 -5.31 30.07
N ASP A 359 -17.68 -4.09 30.03
CA ASP A 359 -17.37 -3.24 31.19
C ASP A 359 -16.98 -4.00 32.49
N LYS A 360 -16.10 -5.00 32.39
CA LYS A 360 -15.47 -5.66 33.55
C LYS A 360 -14.22 -4.88 33.98
N GLY A 361 -14.39 -3.63 34.37
CA GLY A 361 -13.34 -2.76 34.89
C GLY A 361 -13.48 -2.54 36.40
N CYS A 362 -12.55 -3.11 37.16
CA CYS A 362 -12.25 -2.90 38.59
C CYS A 362 -13.20 -3.55 39.61
N ILE A 363 -12.95 -4.82 39.95
CA ILE A 363 -13.20 -5.30 41.31
C ILE A 363 -12.05 -4.74 42.16
N GLY A 364 -12.21 -3.51 42.65
CA GLY A 364 -11.50 -3.06 43.83
C GLY A 364 -12.15 -3.72 45.04
N HIS A 365 -11.36 -4.39 45.87
CA HIS A 365 -11.79 -4.84 47.19
C HIS A 365 -12.29 -3.63 47.99
N GLY A 366 -13.60 -3.55 48.20
CA GLY A 366 -14.23 -2.52 49.02
C GLY A 366 -15.74 -2.60 48.87
N GLY A 367 -16.41 -3.18 49.86
CA GLY A 367 -17.85 -3.45 49.83
C GLY A 367 -18.69 -2.19 49.57
N SER A 368 -19.35 -2.15 48.42
CA SER A 368 -20.57 -1.39 48.19
C SER A 368 -21.26 -1.93 46.94
N LYS A 369 -22.60 -2.03 47.01
CA LYS A 369 -23.48 -2.69 46.03
C LYS A 369 -23.19 -2.23 44.59
N PRO A 370 -23.23 -3.11 43.57
CA PRO A 370 -22.99 -2.71 42.19
C PRO A 370 -24.19 -1.92 41.68
N GLY A 371 -24.09 -0.59 41.66
CA GLY A 371 -24.97 0.27 40.87
C GLY A 371 -24.76 -0.01 39.38
N GLY A 372 -25.82 -0.36 38.66
CA GLY A 372 -25.77 -0.65 37.22
C GLY A 372 -25.19 0.53 36.43
N ARG A 373 -23.98 0.37 35.90
CA ARG A 373 -23.30 1.42 35.12
C ARG A 373 -23.90 1.50 33.70
N ARG A 374 -24.28 2.71 33.29
CA ARG A 374 -24.98 3.04 32.04
C ARG A 374 -24.19 2.62 30.80
N VAL A 375 -24.89 2.09 29.81
CA VAL A 375 -24.35 1.87 28.46
C VAL A 375 -24.04 3.23 27.84
N THR A 376 -22.83 3.41 27.31
CA THR A 376 -22.42 4.65 26.66
C THR A 376 -22.38 4.52 25.14
N ASN A 377 -22.69 5.61 24.43
CA ASN A 377 -22.54 5.70 22.99
C ASN A 377 -21.04 5.78 22.59
N LEU A 378 -20.74 5.83 21.29
CA LEU A 378 -19.37 5.97 20.77
C LEU A 378 -18.58 7.12 21.43
N HIS A 379 -19.24 8.24 21.72
CA HIS A 379 -18.67 9.45 22.31
C HIS A 379 -18.48 9.37 23.83
N GLY A 380 -19.00 8.32 24.47
CA GLY A 380 -18.94 8.15 25.92
C GLY A 380 -20.15 8.73 26.66
N ASP A 381 -21.14 9.27 25.94
CA ASP A 381 -22.36 9.78 26.56
C ASP A 381 -23.20 8.63 27.07
N ALA A 382 -23.70 8.77 28.29
CA ALA A 382 -24.66 7.85 28.87
C ALA A 382 -25.93 7.80 28.01
N LEU A 383 -26.30 6.61 27.52
CA LEU A 383 -27.65 6.37 27.01
C LEU A 383 -28.60 6.51 28.21
N GLY A 384 -29.46 7.53 28.17
CA GLY A 384 -30.39 7.84 29.25
C GLY A 384 -31.36 6.68 29.54
N PRO A 385 -31.89 6.55 30.77
CA PRO A 385 -32.98 5.63 31.01
C PRO A 385 -34.18 6.08 30.16
N SER A 386 -34.66 5.21 29.27
CA SER A 386 -35.92 5.42 28.58
C SER A 386 -37.00 5.63 29.64
N SER A 387 -37.60 6.81 29.65
CA SER A 387 -38.75 7.14 30.48
C SER A 387 -39.97 6.33 30.02
N SER A 388 -40.11 5.12 30.54
CA SER A 388 -41.41 4.50 30.74
C SER A 388 -41.30 3.49 31.87
N SER A 389 -41.93 3.86 32.99
CA SER A 389 -42.22 3.02 34.13
C SER A 389 -42.97 1.75 33.73
N SER A 390 -42.42 0.58 34.07
CA SER A 390 -43.13 -0.50 34.80
C SER A 390 -42.37 -1.83 34.66
N ALA A 391 -42.53 -2.66 35.67
CA ALA A 391 -41.88 -3.94 35.93
C ALA A 391 -41.85 -4.93 34.73
N ALA A 392 -40.81 -4.85 33.91
CA ALA A 392 -40.45 -5.89 32.95
C ALA A 392 -38.98 -6.33 33.18
N SER A 393 -38.70 -6.88 34.36
CA SER A 393 -37.39 -7.41 34.73
C SER A 393 -37.22 -8.83 34.18
N GLY A 394 -36.34 -9.00 33.19
CA GLY A 394 -35.91 -10.28 32.65
C GLY A 394 -35.86 -10.32 31.13
N ALA A 395 -37.02 -10.20 30.48
CA ALA A 395 -37.16 -10.39 29.03
C ALA A 395 -36.58 -9.23 28.18
N THR A 396 -36.66 -7.99 28.66
CA THR A 396 -36.23 -6.78 27.92
C THR A 396 -34.71 -6.60 27.92
N GLN A 397 -34.04 -6.99 29.01
CA GLN A 397 -32.57 -7.03 29.06
C GLN A 397 -32.01 -8.16 28.18
N HIS A 398 -32.69 -9.31 28.14
CA HIS A 398 -32.30 -10.46 27.32
C HIS A 398 -32.43 -10.20 25.81
N ARG A 399 -33.31 -9.28 25.37
CA ARG A 399 -33.40 -8.84 23.96
C ARG A 399 -32.28 -7.88 23.53
N SER A 400 -31.55 -7.28 24.47
CA SER A 400 -30.46 -6.33 24.18
C SER A 400 -29.08 -7.00 24.00
N ARG A 401 -28.97 -8.29 24.35
CA ARG A 401 -27.72 -9.07 24.32
C ARG A 401 -28.00 -10.48 23.83
N VAL A 402 -27.40 -10.85 22.70
CA VAL A 402 -27.40 -12.23 22.17
C VAL A 402 -25.94 -12.65 22.01
N ASP A 403 -25.52 -13.72 22.67
CA ASP A 403 -24.14 -14.25 22.67
C ASP A 403 -23.04 -13.19 22.92
N GLY A 404 -23.30 -12.22 23.78
CA GLY A 404 -22.38 -11.13 24.10
C GLY A 404 -22.28 -10.01 23.05
N TYR A 405 -23.06 -10.08 21.97
CA TYR A 405 -23.19 -8.99 20.99
C TYR A 405 -24.22 -7.96 21.42
N ARG A 406 -23.99 -6.70 21.02
CA ARG A 406 -24.85 -5.53 21.27
C ARG A 406 -24.98 -4.69 20.01
N ILE A 407 -26.08 -3.94 19.88
CA ILE A 407 -26.24 -2.95 18.81
C ILE A 407 -25.28 -1.78 19.08
N PRO A 408 -24.32 -1.46 18.19
CA PRO A 408 -23.46 -0.29 18.35
C PRO A 408 -24.25 0.99 18.10
N VAL A 409 -24.02 2.06 18.87
CA VAL A 409 -24.74 3.35 18.73
C VAL A 409 -23.78 4.53 18.86
N GLY A 410 -24.09 5.64 18.18
CA GLY A 410 -23.31 6.87 18.20
C GLY A 410 -22.33 7.00 17.03
N GLY A 411 -22.15 8.25 16.60
CA GLY A 411 -21.26 8.60 15.49
C GLY A 411 -21.71 7.95 14.19
N TRP A 412 -20.77 7.41 13.42
CA TRP A 412 -21.09 6.79 12.13
C TRP A 412 -21.95 5.52 12.23
N PHE A 413 -22.05 4.91 13.42
CA PHE A 413 -22.98 3.79 13.61
C PHE A 413 -24.44 4.20 13.48
N ASP A 414 -24.79 5.48 13.64
CA ASP A 414 -26.17 5.93 13.52
C ASP A 414 -26.65 5.94 12.06
N SER A 415 -25.73 6.03 11.09
CA SER A 415 -26.03 5.97 9.66
C SER A 415 -25.79 4.59 9.05
N VAL A 416 -24.75 3.89 9.50
CA VAL A 416 -24.32 2.62 8.89
C VAL A 416 -24.02 1.54 9.93
N SER A 417 -24.16 0.29 9.52
CA SER A 417 -24.00 -0.88 10.40
C SER A 417 -22.54 -1.19 10.68
N CYS A 418 -21.69 -0.93 9.69
CA CYS A 418 -20.26 -1.22 9.71
C CYS A 418 -19.45 0.08 9.54
N ALA A 419 -19.53 0.97 10.54
CA ALA A 419 -18.82 2.25 10.53
C ALA A 419 -17.29 2.09 10.38
N ASN A 420 -16.71 1.00 10.90
CA ASN A 420 -15.30 0.69 10.72
C ASN A 420 -14.96 0.42 9.25
N PHE A 421 -15.77 -0.38 8.54
CA PHE A 421 -15.58 -0.65 7.12
C PHE A 421 -15.75 0.61 6.26
N PHE A 422 -16.70 1.48 6.63
CA PHE A 422 -16.85 2.77 5.95
C PHE A 422 -15.61 3.66 6.12
N GLY A 423 -15.08 3.78 7.35
CA GLY A 423 -13.85 4.49 7.61
C GLY A 423 -12.66 3.95 6.81
N GLU A 424 -12.56 2.63 6.67
CA GLU A 424 -11.52 1.98 5.87
C GLU A 424 -11.63 2.30 4.37
N LEU A 425 -12.85 2.37 3.82
CA LEU A 425 -13.06 2.82 2.44
C LEU A 425 -12.66 4.29 2.23
N VAL A 426 -12.99 5.15 3.18
CA VAL A 426 -12.60 6.58 3.15
C VAL A 426 -11.06 6.69 3.22
N GLU A 427 -10.42 5.90 4.09
CA GLU A 427 -8.97 5.86 4.25
C GLU A 427 -8.28 5.49 2.94
N TRP A 428 -8.67 4.38 2.32
CA TRP A 428 -8.06 3.90 1.09
C TRP A 428 -8.41 4.76 -0.13
N THR A 429 -9.55 5.47 -0.11
CA THR A 429 -9.84 6.50 -1.11
C THR A 429 -8.83 7.65 -1.02
N GLY A 430 -8.51 8.11 0.19
CA GLY A 430 -7.45 9.10 0.42
C GLY A 430 -6.09 8.62 -0.08
N TYR A 431 -5.73 7.36 0.20
CA TYR A 431 -4.51 6.73 -0.31
C TYR A 431 -4.42 6.76 -1.84
N VAL A 432 -5.49 6.39 -2.55
CA VAL A 432 -5.53 6.43 -4.01
C VAL A 432 -5.30 7.84 -4.53
N ILE A 433 -5.96 8.84 -3.95
CA ILE A 433 -5.80 10.25 -4.37
C ILE A 433 -4.34 10.70 -4.24
N ILE A 434 -3.66 10.34 -3.14
CA ILE A 434 -2.25 10.69 -2.91
C ILE A 434 -1.35 10.00 -3.91
N VAL A 435 -1.52 8.69 -4.11
CA VAL A 435 -0.71 7.91 -5.06
C VAL A 435 -0.90 8.44 -6.47
N VAL A 436 -2.14 8.75 -6.87
CA VAL A 436 -2.46 9.36 -8.16
C VAL A 436 -1.78 10.72 -8.32
N ALA A 437 -1.94 11.61 -7.34
CA ALA A 437 -1.36 12.96 -7.37
C ALA A 437 0.18 12.93 -7.45
N THR A 438 0.81 12.02 -6.72
CA THR A 438 2.27 11.88 -6.69
C THR A 438 2.85 11.09 -7.87
N SER A 439 2.09 10.17 -8.46
CA SER A 439 2.51 9.37 -9.63
C SER A 439 2.34 10.10 -10.96
N ALA A 440 1.49 11.13 -11.03
CA ALA A 440 1.24 11.91 -12.24
C ALA A 440 2.50 12.54 -12.85
N ALA A 441 3.56 12.69 -12.06
CA ALA A 441 4.83 13.26 -12.48
C ALA A 441 6.03 12.30 -12.38
N SER A 442 5.86 11.08 -11.87
CA SER A 442 6.97 10.14 -11.68
C SER A 442 7.30 9.34 -12.96
N ASN A 443 6.31 9.12 -13.82
CA ASN A 443 6.46 8.40 -15.08
C ASN A 443 6.44 9.30 -16.34
N GLY A 444 6.41 10.61 -16.12
CA GLY A 444 6.56 11.61 -17.15
C GLY A 444 7.89 12.31 -16.99
N SER A 445 8.73 12.32 -18.03
CA SER A 445 9.61 13.47 -18.20
C SER A 445 8.75 14.73 -18.11
N CYS A 446 9.27 15.85 -17.64
CA CYS A 446 8.48 17.09 -17.58
C CYS A 446 7.86 17.46 -18.94
N LEU A 447 8.42 16.89 -20.02
CA LEU A 447 7.84 16.81 -21.35
C LEU A 447 6.44 16.19 -21.40
N SER A 448 6.13 15.06 -20.75
CA SER A 448 4.80 14.45 -20.85
C SER A 448 3.71 15.30 -20.20
N VAL A 449 4.03 15.96 -19.08
CA VAL A 449 3.13 16.93 -18.43
C VAL A 449 2.93 18.13 -19.36
N ALA A 450 4.01 18.63 -19.96
CA ALA A 450 3.96 19.71 -20.93
C ALA A 450 3.17 19.32 -22.20
N THR A 451 3.32 18.10 -22.72
CA THR A 451 2.58 17.58 -23.89
C THR A 451 1.11 17.39 -23.57
N ALA A 452 0.75 16.87 -22.40
CA ALA A 452 -0.66 16.77 -22.00
C ALA A 452 -1.29 18.17 -21.86
N LEU A 453 -0.53 19.13 -21.34
CA LEU A 453 -0.96 20.52 -21.28
C LEU A 453 -1.11 21.13 -22.68
N ASP A 454 -0.16 20.89 -23.58
CA ASP A 454 -0.19 21.37 -24.97
C ASP A 454 -1.41 20.83 -25.72
N GLU A 455 -1.58 19.51 -25.72
CA GLU A 455 -2.63 18.82 -26.49
C GLU A 455 -4.04 19.11 -25.97
N GLU A 456 -4.25 19.09 -24.65
CA GLU A 456 -5.59 19.17 -24.06
C GLU A 456 -6.00 20.59 -23.65
N LEU A 457 -5.05 21.52 -23.47
CA LEU A 457 -5.33 22.89 -23.03
C LEU A 457 -4.83 23.94 -24.03
N LEU A 458 -3.55 23.92 -24.41
CA LEU A 458 -2.97 25.01 -25.22
C LEU A 458 -3.51 24.99 -26.67
N ARG A 459 -3.57 23.82 -27.31
CA ARG A 459 -4.07 23.67 -28.68
C ARG A 459 -5.56 24.05 -28.81
N PRO A 460 -6.48 23.57 -27.95
CA PRO A 460 -7.87 24.00 -28.01
C PRO A 460 -8.04 25.52 -27.79
N LEU A 461 -7.27 26.12 -26.88
CA LEU A 461 -7.31 27.57 -26.64
C LEU A 461 -6.75 28.40 -27.80
N SER A 462 -5.85 27.84 -28.60
CA SER A 462 -5.34 28.50 -29.80
C SER A 462 -6.32 28.47 -30.98
N SER A 463 -7.22 27.48 -31.02
CA SER A 463 -8.20 27.29 -32.11
C SER A 463 -9.62 27.74 -31.76
N SER A 464 -9.93 27.99 -30.49
CA SER A 464 -11.27 28.34 -30.02
C SER A 464 -11.23 29.36 -28.87
N SER A 465 -12.27 30.21 -28.81
CA SER A 465 -12.47 31.26 -27.80
C SER A 465 -12.46 30.70 -26.37
N TRP A 466 -12.20 31.56 -25.37
CA TRP A 466 -12.15 31.28 -23.91
C TRP A 466 -13.27 30.38 -23.38
N TRP A 467 -14.41 30.28 -24.08
CA TRP A 467 -15.50 29.35 -23.81
C TRP A 467 -15.09 27.88 -23.71
N SER A 468 -14.00 27.46 -24.38
CA SER A 468 -13.47 26.10 -24.25
C SER A 468 -12.99 25.78 -22.83
N LEU A 469 -12.60 26.77 -22.03
CA LEU A 469 -12.30 26.60 -20.60
C LEU A 469 -13.54 26.31 -19.75
N MET A 470 -14.74 26.61 -20.24
CA MET A 470 -15.97 26.27 -19.54
C MET A 470 -16.40 24.82 -19.82
N ASN A 471 -15.71 24.10 -20.71
CA ASN A 471 -16.03 22.71 -21.03
C ASN A 471 -15.48 21.75 -19.95
N PRO A 472 -16.35 21.14 -19.11
CA PRO A 472 -15.90 20.23 -18.05
C PRO A 472 -15.23 18.96 -18.62
N MET A 473 -15.56 18.56 -19.85
CA MET A 473 -14.98 17.38 -20.48
C MET A 473 -13.52 17.58 -20.85
N MET A 474 -13.11 18.80 -21.24
CA MET A 474 -11.72 19.14 -21.51
C MET A 474 -10.88 19.00 -20.23
N TRP A 475 -11.38 19.55 -19.12
CA TRP A 475 -10.73 19.41 -17.81
C TRP A 475 -10.67 17.97 -17.34
N LEU A 476 -11.76 17.21 -17.52
CA LEU A 476 -11.78 15.80 -17.19
C LEU A 476 -10.72 15.04 -18.01
N ARG A 477 -10.60 15.32 -19.32
CA ARG A 477 -9.57 14.71 -20.17
C ARG A 477 -8.17 15.09 -19.75
N LEU A 478 -7.91 16.37 -19.43
CA LEU A 478 -6.61 16.81 -18.93
C LEU A 478 -6.26 16.11 -17.60
N VAL A 479 -7.20 16.10 -16.64
CA VAL A 479 -7.00 15.41 -15.34
C VAL A 479 -6.79 13.92 -15.57
N VAL A 480 -7.62 13.27 -16.38
CA VAL A 480 -7.46 11.85 -16.71
C VAL A 480 -6.11 11.64 -17.39
N ARG A 481 -5.71 12.46 -18.35
CA ARG A 481 -4.46 12.27 -19.08
C ARG A 481 -3.21 12.50 -18.23
N VAL A 482 -3.26 13.41 -17.27
CA VAL A 482 -2.15 13.72 -16.35
C VAL A 482 -2.09 12.72 -15.19
N PHE A 483 -3.24 12.39 -14.60
CA PHE A 483 -3.34 11.64 -13.35
C PHE A 483 -3.78 10.16 -13.51
N PHE A 484 -4.53 9.82 -14.56
CA PHE A 484 -5.20 8.50 -14.70
C PHE A 484 -4.95 7.73 -16.01
N SER A 485 -4.31 8.31 -17.03
CA SER A 485 -4.27 7.70 -18.37
C SER A 485 -3.42 6.43 -18.37
N GLY A 486 -4.04 5.36 -18.87
CA GLY A 486 -3.61 3.96 -18.80
C GLY A 486 -2.64 3.52 -19.89
N SER A 487 -1.71 4.38 -20.30
CA SER A 487 -0.52 3.86 -20.97
C SER A 487 0.29 3.00 -19.99
N GLU A 488 1.11 2.07 -20.51
CA GLU A 488 2.02 1.19 -19.74
C GLU A 488 2.90 1.94 -18.71
N SER A 489 2.90 3.27 -18.77
CA SER A 489 3.57 4.24 -17.92
C SER A 489 2.80 4.71 -16.67
N ARG A 490 1.72 4.09 -16.15
CA ARG A 490 1.16 4.48 -14.81
C ARG A 490 0.74 3.33 -13.90
N PRO A 491 1.64 2.39 -13.58
CA PRO A 491 1.28 1.19 -12.86
C PRO A 491 1.01 1.44 -11.36
N ALA A 492 1.53 2.53 -10.76
CA ALA A 492 1.34 2.82 -9.34
C ALA A 492 -0.09 3.27 -8.98
N ALA A 493 -0.68 4.15 -9.79
CA ALA A 493 -2.08 4.56 -9.62
C ALA A 493 -3.03 3.37 -9.77
N LEU A 494 -2.77 2.49 -10.74
CA LEU A 494 -3.57 1.27 -10.91
C LEU A 494 -3.41 0.31 -9.72
N ALA A 495 -2.19 0.14 -9.19
CA ALA A 495 -1.96 -0.67 -8.00
C ALA A 495 -2.76 -0.17 -6.79
N ALA A 496 -2.75 1.14 -6.53
CA ALA A 496 -3.55 1.72 -5.46
C ALA A 496 -5.06 1.58 -5.70
N PHE A 497 -5.52 1.86 -6.92
CA PHE A 497 -6.93 1.74 -7.27
C PHE A 497 -7.43 0.29 -7.18
N SER A 498 -6.63 -0.67 -7.68
CA SER A 498 -6.95 -2.10 -7.58
C SER A 498 -7.12 -2.55 -6.13
N PHE A 499 -6.34 -1.97 -5.21
CA PHE A 499 -6.46 -2.22 -3.78
C PHE A 499 -7.75 -1.63 -3.20
N LEU A 500 -8.09 -0.38 -3.51
CA LEU A 500 -9.37 0.20 -3.10
C LEU A 500 -10.56 -0.64 -3.58
N VAL A 501 -10.52 -1.08 -4.85
CA VAL A 501 -11.55 -1.97 -5.42
C VAL A 501 -11.59 -3.30 -4.65
N TYR A 502 -10.46 -3.90 -4.33
CA TYR A 502 -10.42 -5.13 -3.54
C TYR A 502 -10.99 -4.93 -2.13
N VAL A 503 -10.63 -3.83 -1.44
CA VAL A 503 -11.16 -3.49 -0.13
C VAL A 503 -12.69 -3.39 -0.20
N PHE A 504 -13.23 -2.67 -1.18
CA PHE A 504 -14.68 -2.62 -1.39
C PHE A 504 -15.26 -4.00 -1.66
N SER A 505 -14.67 -4.76 -2.57
CA SER A 505 -15.11 -6.11 -2.94
C SER A 505 -15.15 -7.08 -1.76
N ASN A 506 -14.24 -6.92 -0.79
CA ASN A 506 -14.18 -7.75 0.41
C ASN A 506 -15.12 -7.24 1.52
N LEU A 507 -15.17 -5.91 1.74
CA LEU A 507 -15.91 -5.31 2.86
C LEU A 507 -17.40 -5.12 2.57
N ALA A 508 -17.79 -4.78 1.35
CA ALA A 508 -19.19 -4.53 1.00
C ALA A 508 -20.11 -5.73 1.20
N PRO A 509 -19.84 -6.93 0.62
CA PRO A 509 -20.69 -8.10 0.85
C PRO A 509 -20.68 -8.51 2.33
N ARG A 510 -19.54 -8.35 3.02
CA ARG A 510 -19.43 -8.61 4.46
C ARG A 510 -20.29 -7.65 5.29
N ALA A 511 -20.35 -6.37 4.93
CA ALA A 511 -21.20 -5.38 5.57
C ALA A 511 -22.68 -5.75 5.43
N VAL A 512 -23.09 -6.23 4.26
CA VAL A 512 -24.45 -6.71 4.02
C VAL A 512 -24.77 -7.91 4.89
N SER A 513 -23.88 -8.90 4.99
CA SER A 513 -24.06 -10.05 5.89
C SER A 513 -24.16 -9.63 7.35
N HIS A 514 -23.35 -8.65 7.79
CA HIS A 514 -23.44 -8.10 9.15
C HIS A 514 -24.74 -7.35 9.40
N HIS A 515 -25.18 -6.53 8.45
CA HIS A 515 -26.45 -5.80 8.53
C HIS A 515 -27.64 -6.77 8.63
N ALA A 516 -27.68 -7.79 7.75
CA ALA A 516 -28.70 -8.84 7.77
C ALA A 516 -28.68 -9.65 9.08
N TRP A 517 -27.49 -9.97 9.59
CA TRP A 517 -27.34 -10.64 10.87
C TRP A 517 -27.89 -9.80 12.02
N TYR A 518 -27.61 -8.49 12.07
CA TYR A 518 -28.15 -7.60 13.09
C TYR A 518 -29.68 -7.52 13.02
N ALA A 519 -30.25 -7.39 11.82
CA ALA A 519 -31.71 -7.36 11.62
C ALA A 519 -32.36 -8.67 12.10
N LYS A 520 -31.77 -9.82 11.77
CA LYS A 520 -32.25 -11.13 12.23
C LYS A 520 -32.11 -11.31 13.75
N THR A 521 -31.01 -10.84 14.33
CA THR A 521 -30.66 -11.09 15.74
C THR A 521 -31.43 -10.18 16.70
N PHE A 522 -31.59 -8.90 16.34
CA PHE A 522 -32.19 -7.90 17.21
C PHE A 522 -33.59 -7.46 16.79
N GLY A 523 -34.05 -7.82 15.57
CA GLY A 523 -35.40 -7.53 15.09
C GLY A 523 -35.72 -6.02 15.04
N ASP A 524 -36.96 -5.69 15.40
CA ASP A 524 -37.52 -4.34 15.47
C ASP A 524 -36.61 -3.26 16.10
N PRO A 525 -36.00 -3.49 17.28
CA PRO A 525 -35.04 -2.56 17.88
C PRO A 525 -33.92 -2.09 16.94
N TYR A 526 -33.47 -2.94 16.02
CA TYR A 526 -32.43 -2.60 15.06
C TYR A 526 -33.00 -2.02 13.76
N THR A 527 -34.06 -2.62 13.22
CA THR A 527 -34.63 -2.21 11.92
C THR A 527 -35.21 -0.79 11.95
N ARG A 528 -35.76 -0.35 13.10
CA ARG A 528 -36.26 1.02 13.28
C ARG A 528 -35.18 2.10 13.21
N LEU A 529 -33.89 1.74 13.33
CA LEU A 529 -32.78 2.70 13.24
C LEU A 529 -32.52 3.17 11.80
N GLY A 530 -33.10 2.51 10.78
CA GLY A 530 -33.01 2.96 9.38
C GLY A 530 -31.59 2.96 8.79
N ARG A 531 -30.65 2.23 9.40
CA ARG A 531 -29.24 2.19 8.99
C ARG A 531 -29.04 1.50 7.65
N LYS A 532 -27.99 1.90 6.94
CA LYS A 532 -27.48 1.18 5.77
C LYS A 532 -26.34 0.23 6.16
N ALA A 533 -25.90 -0.63 5.24
CA ALA A 533 -24.88 -1.63 5.57
C ALA A 533 -23.49 -0.98 5.70
N LEU A 534 -23.12 -0.11 4.76
CA LEU A 534 -21.76 0.41 4.59
C LEU A 534 -21.66 1.89 4.20
N ILE A 535 -22.39 2.35 3.20
CA ILE A 535 -22.36 3.72 2.68
C ILE A 535 -23.59 4.48 3.20
N PRO A 536 -23.39 5.58 3.95
CA PRO A 536 -24.49 6.37 4.50
C PRO A 536 -25.49 6.79 3.42
N GLY A 537 -26.78 6.49 3.64
CA GLY A 537 -27.87 6.85 2.72
C GLY A 537 -27.98 6.01 1.44
N VAL A 538 -27.01 5.14 1.11
CA VAL A 538 -26.97 4.45 -0.19
C VAL A 538 -27.02 2.92 -0.04
N TYR A 539 -26.01 2.32 0.60
CA TYR A 539 -25.71 0.88 0.54
C TYR A 539 -25.47 0.33 1.94
#